data_AF-A0AB40E895-F1
#
_entry.id   AF-A0AB40E895-F1
#
_cell.length_a   1.000
_cell.length_b   1.000
_cell.length_c   1.000
_cell.angle_alpha   90.00
_cell.angle_beta   90.00
_cell.angle_gamma   90.00
#
_symmetry.space_group_name_H-M   'P 1'
#
loop_
_entity.id
_entity.type
_entity.pdbx_description
1 polymer ?
#
loop_
_entity_poly.entity_id
_entity_poly.type
_entity_poly.pdbx_seq_one_letter_code
_entity_poly.pdbx_strand_id
1 'polypeptide(L)'
;MESTTSFLRNRYWVLRHGKSIPNERGLIVSSLENGICPEYELASEGVNQAQMAGQLFQKELKENNIPLENIRICYSPFSRTTHTAKLVASVLGIPFEGDQCKVIEDLRERYFGPSFELKSHDKYAEIWALDENDPLNRPEGGESVDDVVARLTRALATIEAQFQGCTVLVVGHGDPLQILQTILNAAKQHTGPNCDSLESRIQAVRTPPILSQHRKFALQTAELRAVI
;
A
#
# COMPACT_ATOMS: atom_id res chain seq x y z
N MET A 1 -32.23 9.47 3.12
CA MET A 1 -30.97 8.69 3.17
C MET A 1 -29.87 9.68 2.91
N GLU A 2 -29.16 10.10 3.95
CA GLU A 2 -28.04 11.02 3.81
C GLU A 2 -26.97 10.34 2.95
N SER A 3 -26.83 10.81 1.72
CA SER A 3 -25.68 10.50 0.88
C SER A 3 -24.49 11.16 1.56
N THR A 4 -23.82 10.42 2.43
CA THR A 4 -22.46 10.75 2.83
C THR A 4 -21.63 10.66 1.57
N THR A 5 -21.37 11.81 0.95
CA THR A 5 -20.43 11.90 -0.17
C THR A 5 -19.08 11.41 0.34
N SER A 6 -18.69 10.20 -0.07
CA SER A 6 -17.35 9.67 0.21
C SER A 6 -16.34 10.65 -0.36
N PHE A 7 -15.34 11.06 0.43
CA PHE A 7 -14.26 11.95 -0.03
C PHE A 7 -13.33 11.28 -1.05
N LEU A 8 -13.49 9.96 -1.24
CA LEU A 8 -12.90 9.16 -2.30
C LEU A 8 -13.98 8.76 -3.31
N ARG A 9 -13.66 8.89 -4.60
CA ARG A 9 -14.51 8.53 -5.74
C ARG A 9 -14.39 7.06 -6.12
N ASN A 10 -13.37 6.37 -5.60
CA ASN A 10 -13.13 4.95 -5.81
C ASN A 10 -13.23 4.16 -4.50
N ARG A 11 -13.41 2.84 -4.62
CA ARG A 11 -13.38 1.89 -3.49
C ARG A 11 -11.99 1.26 -3.42
N TYR A 12 -11.39 1.22 -2.25
CA TYR A 12 -10.00 0.80 -2.10
C TYR A 12 -9.86 -0.53 -1.36
N TRP A 13 -9.07 -1.41 -1.97
CA TRP A 13 -8.53 -2.62 -1.35
C TRP A 13 -7.02 -2.49 -1.30
N VAL A 14 -6.41 -3.06 -0.27
CA VAL A 14 -4.96 -3.16 -0.15
C VAL A 14 -4.56 -4.63 -0.11
N LEU A 15 -3.43 -4.93 -0.75
CA LEU A 15 -2.80 -6.24 -0.71
C LEU A 15 -1.31 -6.06 -0.42
N ARG A 16 -0.86 -6.56 0.73
CA ARG A 16 0.58 -6.71 0.97
C ARG A 16 1.11 -7.79 0.02
N HIS A 17 2.28 -7.56 -0.59
CA HIS A 17 2.90 -8.58 -1.44
C HIS A 17 3.03 -9.95 -0.73
N GLY A 18 3.07 -11.03 -1.52
CA GLY A 18 3.37 -12.37 -1.03
C GLY A 18 4.80 -12.50 -0.49
N LYS A 19 5.13 -13.61 0.17
CA LYS A 19 6.47 -13.83 0.73
C LYS A 19 7.54 -13.71 -0.37
N SER A 20 8.49 -12.81 -0.19
CA SER A 20 9.55 -12.54 -1.16
C SER A 20 10.85 -13.26 -0.81
N ILE A 21 11.75 -13.37 -1.80
CA ILE A 21 13.09 -13.93 -1.59
C ILE A 21 13.87 -13.17 -0.49
N PRO A 22 13.83 -11.81 -0.40
CA PRO A 22 14.36 -11.09 0.75
C PRO A 22 13.73 -11.49 2.09
N ASN A 23 12.42 -11.77 2.13
CA ASN A 23 11.79 -12.22 3.37
C ASN A 23 12.33 -13.58 3.82
N GLU A 24 12.54 -14.52 2.89
CA GLU A 24 13.16 -15.81 3.20
C GLU A 24 14.61 -15.68 3.67
N ARG A 25 15.34 -14.71 3.11
CA ARG A 25 16.72 -14.40 3.51
C ARG A 25 16.80 -13.55 4.78
N GLY A 26 15.67 -13.08 5.30
CA GLY A 26 15.63 -12.19 6.45
C GLY A 26 16.26 -10.81 6.17
N LEU A 27 16.13 -10.27 4.96
CA LEU A 27 16.76 -9.02 4.55
C LEU A 27 15.75 -7.88 4.44
N ILE A 28 16.16 -6.69 4.89
CA ILE A 28 15.48 -5.42 4.62
C ILE A 28 15.88 -4.97 3.21
N VAL A 29 14.89 -4.87 2.31
CA VAL A 29 15.05 -4.30 0.96
C VAL A 29 14.06 -3.16 0.80
N SER A 30 14.58 -1.94 0.93
CA SER A 30 13.82 -0.70 1.04
C SER A 30 14.24 0.36 0.03
N SER A 31 15.45 0.26 -0.53
CA SER A 31 15.92 1.15 -1.59
C SER A 31 15.21 0.84 -2.92
N LEU A 32 15.06 1.85 -3.77
CA LEU A 32 14.49 1.66 -5.11
C LEU A 32 15.41 0.82 -5.99
N GLU A 33 16.73 1.06 -5.93
CA GLU A 33 17.74 0.34 -6.69
C GLU A 33 17.64 -1.18 -6.51
N ASN A 34 17.65 -1.64 -5.25
CA ASN A 34 17.48 -3.06 -4.97
C ASN A 34 16.04 -3.52 -5.15
N GLY A 35 15.06 -2.68 -4.80
CA GLY A 35 13.64 -3.03 -4.82
C GLY A 35 13.13 -3.51 -6.19
N ILE A 36 13.72 -3.01 -7.28
CA ILE A 36 13.37 -3.36 -8.67
C ILE A 36 14.18 -4.55 -9.24
N CYS A 37 15.12 -5.11 -8.47
CA CYS A 37 15.92 -6.23 -8.95
C CYS A 37 15.05 -7.51 -9.07
N PRO A 38 15.10 -8.24 -10.20
CA PRO A 38 14.30 -9.47 -10.39
C PRO A 38 14.61 -10.58 -9.38
N GLU A 39 15.82 -10.60 -8.82
CA GLU A 39 16.21 -11.55 -7.76
C GLU A 39 15.44 -11.37 -6.45
N TYR A 40 14.72 -10.25 -6.28
CA TYR A 40 13.90 -9.95 -5.11
C TYR A 40 12.40 -10.05 -5.36
N GLU A 41 12.02 -10.85 -6.35
CA GLU A 41 10.66 -11.31 -6.57
C GLU A 41 10.12 -12.20 -5.42
N LEU A 42 8.91 -12.72 -5.64
CA LEU A 42 8.28 -13.68 -4.74
C LEU A 42 9.08 -14.98 -4.65
N ALA A 43 9.13 -15.54 -3.45
CA ALA A 43 9.52 -16.93 -3.25
C ALA A 43 8.37 -17.86 -3.64
N SER A 44 8.64 -19.17 -3.74
CA SER A 44 7.64 -20.17 -4.14
C SER A 44 6.38 -20.14 -3.27
N GLU A 45 6.52 -19.96 -1.96
CA GLU A 45 5.39 -19.79 -1.05
C GLU A 45 4.60 -18.50 -1.36
N GLY A 46 5.30 -17.41 -1.64
CA GLY A 46 4.69 -16.12 -1.98
C GLY A 46 3.89 -16.12 -3.27
N VAL A 47 4.31 -16.92 -4.26
CA VAL A 47 3.54 -17.12 -5.51
C VAL A 47 2.18 -17.74 -5.21
N ASN A 48 2.14 -18.81 -4.42
CA ASN A 48 0.88 -19.44 -4.00
C ASN A 48 0.01 -18.48 -3.19
N GLN A 49 0.62 -17.75 -2.25
CA GLN A 49 -0.08 -16.74 -1.44
C GLN A 49 -0.71 -15.64 -2.30
N ALA A 50 0.00 -15.12 -3.31
CA ALA A 50 -0.50 -14.10 -4.21
C ALA A 50 -1.66 -14.61 -5.10
N GLN A 51 -1.58 -15.84 -5.57
CA GLN A 51 -2.67 -16.47 -6.31
C GLN A 51 -3.92 -16.65 -5.44
N MET A 52 -3.75 -17.10 -4.20
CA MET A 52 -4.85 -17.23 -3.24
C MET A 52 -5.48 -15.87 -2.91
N ALA A 53 -4.66 -14.83 -2.72
CA ALA A 53 -5.17 -13.47 -2.53
C ALA A 53 -5.98 -12.98 -3.74
N GLY A 54 -5.52 -13.30 -4.96
CA GLY A 54 -6.27 -13.03 -6.20
C GLY A 54 -7.61 -13.76 -6.27
N GLN A 55 -7.66 -15.03 -5.82
CA GLN A 55 -8.89 -15.82 -5.77
C GLN A 55 -9.87 -15.27 -4.73
N LEU A 56 -9.38 -14.88 -3.55
CA LEU A 56 -10.17 -14.21 -2.52
C LEU A 56 -10.75 -12.90 -3.04
N PHE A 57 -9.93 -12.07 -3.70
CA PHE A 57 -10.41 -10.84 -4.29
C PHE A 57 -11.46 -11.10 -5.37
N GLN A 58 -11.25 -12.08 -6.28
CA GLN A 58 -12.24 -12.45 -7.29
C GLN A 58 -13.58 -12.87 -6.66
N LYS A 59 -13.53 -13.61 -5.55
CA LYS A 59 -14.73 -14.01 -4.80
C LYS A 59 -15.49 -12.79 -4.27
N GLU A 60 -14.80 -11.87 -3.60
CA GLU A 60 -15.38 -10.62 -3.09
C GLU A 60 -16.02 -9.78 -4.21
N LEU A 61 -15.35 -9.69 -5.38
CA LEU A 61 -15.89 -8.99 -6.55
C LEU A 61 -17.19 -9.63 -7.04
N LYS A 62 -17.25 -10.97 -7.13
CA LYS A 62 -18.45 -11.70 -7.55
C LYS A 62 -19.60 -11.53 -6.56
N GLU A 63 -19.34 -11.67 -5.26
CA GLU A 63 -20.36 -11.54 -4.21
C GLU A 63 -20.96 -10.14 -4.15
N ASN A 64 -20.17 -9.11 -4.49
CA ASN A 64 -20.62 -7.72 -4.54
C ASN A 64 -21.05 -7.25 -5.95
N ASN A 65 -21.16 -8.16 -6.92
CA ASN A 65 -21.52 -7.86 -8.32
C ASN A 65 -20.69 -6.74 -8.96
N ILE A 66 -19.39 -6.72 -8.69
CA ILE A 66 -18.46 -5.72 -9.22
C ILE A 66 -17.93 -6.21 -10.58
N PRO A 67 -18.19 -5.47 -11.67
CA PRO A 67 -17.70 -5.87 -13.00
C PRO A 67 -16.18 -5.78 -13.13
N LEU A 68 -15.57 -6.71 -13.88
CA LEU A 68 -14.11 -6.80 -14.01
C LEU A 68 -13.52 -5.58 -14.75
N GLU A 69 -14.28 -4.95 -15.65
CA GLU A 69 -13.89 -3.72 -16.36
C GLU A 69 -13.74 -2.51 -15.43
N ASN A 70 -14.30 -2.56 -14.22
CA ASN A 70 -14.21 -1.50 -13.20
C ASN A 70 -13.07 -1.74 -12.21
N ILE A 71 -12.28 -2.79 -12.39
CA ILE A 71 -11.14 -3.11 -11.51
C ILE A 71 -9.90 -2.38 -12.00
N ARG A 72 -9.16 -1.78 -11.06
CA ARG A 72 -7.83 -1.22 -11.31
C ARG A 72 -6.84 -1.81 -10.33
N ILE A 73 -5.66 -2.18 -10.79
CA ILE A 73 -4.57 -2.73 -9.98
C ILE A 73 -3.44 -1.72 -10.01
N CYS A 74 -3.27 -0.97 -8.92
CA CYS A 74 -2.19 -0.02 -8.75
C CYS A 74 -1.11 -0.66 -7.89
N TYR A 75 0.14 -0.70 -8.34
CA TYR A 75 1.19 -1.44 -7.64
C TYR A 75 2.50 -0.69 -7.53
N SER A 76 3.25 -0.96 -6.47
CA SER A 76 4.62 -0.47 -6.32
C SER A 76 5.54 -1.06 -7.40
N PRO A 77 6.56 -0.31 -7.86
CA PRO A 77 7.53 -0.79 -8.85
C PRO A 77 8.41 -1.95 -8.37
N PHE A 78 8.42 -2.26 -7.07
CA PHE A 78 9.30 -3.31 -6.55
C PHE A 78 8.94 -4.67 -7.13
N SER A 79 9.93 -5.53 -7.38
CA SER A 79 9.74 -6.79 -8.09
C SER A 79 8.73 -7.71 -7.40
N ARG A 80 8.77 -7.80 -6.08
CA ARG A 80 7.80 -8.57 -5.27
C ARG A 80 6.35 -8.08 -5.39
N THR A 81 6.12 -6.77 -5.48
CA THR A 81 4.78 -6.20 -5.66
C THR A 81 4.32 -6.34 -7.11
N THR A 82 5.22 -6.13 -8.06
CA THR A 82 4.97 -6.36 -9.49
C THR A 82 4.59 -7.81 -9.77
N HIS A 83 5.35 -8.78 -9.24
CA HIS A 83 5.04 -10.20 -9.38
C HIS A 83 3.70 -10.55 -8.69
N THR A 84 3.44 -10.04 -7.48
CA THR A 84 2.13 -10.21 -6.81
C THR A 84 0.98 -9.68 -7.69
N ALA A 85 1.11 -8.46 -8.22
CA ALA A 85 0.09 -7.83 -9.06
C ALA A 85 -0.14 -8.60 -10.37
N LYS A 86 0.92 -9.13 -11.00
CA LYS A 86 0.84 -10.00 -12.19
C LYS A 86 0.01 -11.26 -11.91
N LEU A 87 0.25 -11.91 -10.78
CA LEU A 87 -0.48 -13.14 -10.41
C LEU A 87 -1.95 -12.84 -10.13
N VAL A 88 -2.26 -11.74 -9.42
CA VAL A 88 -3.65 -11.33 -9.18
C VAL A 88 -4.35 -10.97 -10.50
N ALA A 89 -3.71 -10.20 -11.37
CA ALA A 89 -4.25 -9.86 -12.69
C ALA A 89 -4.56 -11.13 -13.52
N SER A 90 -3.63 -12.10 -13.51
CA SER A 90 -3.83 -13.40 -14.16
C SER A 90 -5.03 -14.17 -13.61
N VAL A 91 -5.25 -14.19 -12.29
CA VAL A 91 -6.41 -14.84 -11.67
C VAL A 91 -7.72 -14.16 -12.10
N LEU A 92 -7.71 -12.85 -12.24
CA LEU A 92 -8.87 -12.06 -12.68
C LEU A 92 -9.08 -12.09 -14.20
N GLY A 93 -8.13 -12.62 -14.98
CA GLY A 93 -8.18 -12.55 -16.45
C GLY A 93 -7.93 -11.15 -17.01
N ILE A 94 -7.29 -10.27 -16.24
CA ILE A 94 -6.97 -8.89 -16.65
C ILE A 94 -5.58 -8.88 -17.31
N PRO A 95 -5.42 -8.35 -18.53
CA PRO A 95 -4.11 -8.15 -19.15
C PRO A 95 -3.22 -7.24 -18.31
N PHE A 96 -2.04 -7.73 -17.91
CA PHE A 96 -1.15 -6.96 -17.03
C PHE A 96 -0.52 -5.73 -17.71
N GLU A 97 -0.22 -5.82 -19.00
CA GLU A 97 0.30 -4.70 -19.80
C GLU A 97 -0.82 -3.78 -20.34
N GLY A 98 -2.03 -3.88 -19.77
CA GLY A 98 -3.21 -3.10 -20.17
C GLY A 98 -3.48 -1.89 -19.29
N ASP A 99 -4.56 -1.17 -19.59
CA ASP A 99 -4.91 0.07 -18.87
C ASP A 99 -5.41 -0.12 -17.44
N GLN A 100 -5.77 -1.34 -17.07
CA GLN A 100 -6.26 -1.66 -15.73
C GLN A 100 -5.14 -1.83 -14.71
N CYS A 101 -3.90 -2.08 -15.13
CA CYS A 101 -2.76 -2.28 -14.23
C CYS A 101 -1.79 -1.11 -14.38
N LYS A 102 -1.53 -0.37 -13.30
CA LYS A 102 -0.64 0.80 -13.32
C LYS A 102 0.41 0.71 -12.22
N VAL A 103 1.67 0.88 -12.60
CA VAL A 103 2.76 1.07 -11.65
C VAL A 103 2.68 2.50 -11.08
N ILE A 104 2.80 2.63 -9.77
CA ILE A 104 2.81 3.92 -9.06
C ILE A 104 4.03 3.92 -8.14
N GLU A 105 5.05 4.72 -8.47
CA GLU A 105 6.32 4.77 -7.74
C GLU A 105 6.12 5.11 -6.26
N ASP A 106 5.24 6.07 -5.97
CA ASP A 106 4.91 6.54 -4.62
C ASP A 106 4.26 5.44 -3.72
N LEU A 107 3.98 4.24 -4.24
CA LEU A 107 3.56 3.06 -3.45
C LEU A 107 4.72 2.18 -2.95
N ARG A 108 5.98 2.50 -3.29
CA ARG A 108 7.16 1.73 -2.85
C ARG A 108 7.28 1.60 -1.33
N GLU A 109 8.09 0.63 -0.90
CA GLU A 109 8.42 0.42 0.51
C GLU A 109 8.97 1.72 1.12
N ARG A 110 8.76 1.91 2.43
CA ARG A 110 9.43 2.99 3.16
C ARG A 110 10.93 2.80 3.05
N TYR A 111 11.65 3.80 2.57
CA TYR A 111 13.10 3.74 2.52
C TYR A 111 13.65 3.97 3.93
N PHE A 112 14.32 2.97 4.50
CA PHE A 112 14.82 3.05 5.88
C PHE A 112 16.24 3.64 5.97
N GLY A 113 16.85 4.00 4.83
CA GLY A 113 18.20 4.54 4.78
C GLY A 113 19.29 3.47 4.59
N PRO A 114 20.52 3.89 4.26
CA PRO A 114 21.61 2.99 3.90
C PRO A 114 22.09 2.09 5.05
N SER A 115 21.89 2.48 6.30
CA SER A 115 22.31 1.70 7.49
C SER A 115 21.45 0.46 7.73
N PHE A 116 20.24 0.43 7.16
CA PHE A 116 19.28 -0.68 7.25
C PHE A 116 19.21 -1.53 5.97
N GLU A 117 19.55 -0.95 4.82
CA GLU A 117 19.48 -1.64 3.53
C GLU A 117 20.36 -2.90 3.50
N LEU A 118 19.76 -4.01 3.03
CA LEU A 118 20.36 -5.36 2.99
C LEU A 118 20.84 -5.88 4.36
N LYS A 119 20.34 -5.33 5.47
CA LYS A 119 20.59 -5.86 6.82
C LYS A 119 19.47 -6.79 7.28
N SER A 120 19.69 -7.46 8.42
CA SER A 120 18.69 -8.33 9.03
C SER A 120 17.40 -7.56 9.31
N HIS A 121 16.26 -8.19 9.03
CA HIS A 121 14.93 -7.71 9.39
C HIS A 121 14.73 -7.56 10.91
N ASP A 122 15.58 -8.15 11.75
CA ASP A 122 15.55 -7.92 13.20
C ASP A 122 15.73 -6.44 13.57
N LYS A 123 16.39 -5.67 12.70
CA LYS A 123 16.57 -4.22 12.85
C LYS A 123 15.28 -3.42 12.74
N TYR A 124 14.17 -4.01 12.29
CA TYR A 124 12.89 -3.32 12.27
C TYR A 124 12.48 -2.82 13.66
N ALA A 125 12.89 -3.49 14.75
CA ALA A 125 12.62 -3.02 16.10
C ALA A 125 13.21 -1.63 16.38
N GLU A 126 14.39 -1.31 15.83
CA GLU A 126 15.03 0.01 15.97
C GLU A 126 14.23 1.09 15.25
N ILE A 127 13.71 0.78 14.05
CA ILE A 127 12.85 1.67 13.27
C ILE A 127 11.54 1.94 14.01
N TRP A 128 10.89 0.89 14.55
CA TRP A 128 9.64 1.06 15.29
C TRP A 128 9.82 1.86 16.57
N ALA A 129 10.93 1.67 17.29
CA ALA A 129 11.24 2.49 18.46
C ALA A 129 11.43 3.97 18.10
N LEU A 130 12.04 4.26 16.94
CA LEU A 130 12.17 5.62 16.43
C LEU A 130 10.79 6.23 16.12
N ASP A 131 9.92 5.48 15.45
CA ASP A 131 8.57 5.93 15.07
C ASP A 131 7.65 6.11 16.28
N GLU A 132 7.77 5.26 17.31
CA GLU A 132 7.04 5.38 18.58
C GLU A 132 7.42 6.64 19.34
N ASN A 133 8.71 7.03 19.28
CA ASN A 133 9.18 8.26 19.90
C ASN A 133 8.68 9.50 19.15
N ASP A 134 8.83 9.54 17.82
CA ASP A 134 8.28 10.59 16.98
C ASP A 134 8.12 10.13 15.53
N PRO A 135 6.90 10.04 14.98
CA PRO A 135 6.66 9.62 13.60
C PRO A 135 7.15 10.63 12.54
N LEU A 136 7.56 11.84 12.96
CA LEU A 136 8.18 12.84 12.09
C LEU A 136 9.69 12.62 11.94
N ASN A 137 10.31 11.81 12.81
CA ASN A 137 11.73 11.54 12.73
C ASN A 137 12.08 10.64 11.55
N ARG A 138 13.23 10.93 10.94
CA ARG A 138 13.81 10.14 9.86
C ARG A 138 14.96 9.30 10.41
N PRO A 139 15.07 8.01 10.03
CA PRO A 139 16.38 7.36 10.09
C PRO A 139 17.33 8.08 9.12
N GLU A 140 18.64 7.99 9.37
CA GLU A 140 19.64 8.66 8.54
C GLU A 140 19.48 8.30 7.06
N GLY A 141 19.24 9.31 6.21
CA GLY A 141 19.02 9.14 4.77
C GLY A 141 17.69 8.49 4.36
N GLY A 142 16.86 8.04 5.31
CA GLY A 142 15.57 7.42 5.04
C GLY A 142 14.38 8.34 5.21
N GLU A 143 13.19 7.76 5.14
CA GLU A 143 11.90 8.43 5.25
C GLU A 143 11.34 8.35 6.68
N SER A 144 10.64 9.39 7.11
CA SER A 144 9.75 9.32 8.28
C SER A 144 8.40 8.72 7.91
N VAL A 145 7.56 8.40 8.90
CA VAL A 145 6.16 8.00 8.65
C VAL A 145 5.42 9.13 7.92
N ASP A 146 5.71 10.37 8.29
CA ASP A 146 5.16 11.58 7.68
C ASP A 146 5.53 11.71 6.19
N ASP A 147 6.79 11.48 5.82
CA ASP A 147 7.23 11.48 4.42
C ASP A 147 6.48 10.45 3.58
N VAL A 148 6.26 9.25 4.15
CA VAL A 148 5.50 8.17 3.52
C VAL A 148 4.05 8.61 3.30
N VAL A 149 3.41 9.27 4.27
CA VAL A 149 2.07 9.85 4.07
C VAL A 149 2.07 10.85 2.93
N ALA A 150 3.06 11.75 2.86
CA ALA A 150 3.13 12.77 1.80
C ALA A 150 3.07 12.16 0.40
N ARG A 151 3.85 11.10 0.16
CA ARG A 151 3.89 10.43 -1.15
C ARG A 151 2.67 9.56 -1.40
N LEU A 152 2.15 8.89 -0.37
CA LEU A 152 0.91 8.12 -0.51
C LEU A 152 -0.29 9.03 -0.82
N THR A 153 -0.33 10.26 -0.31
CA THR A 153 -1.33 11.26 -0.70
C THR A 153 -1.25 11.58 -2.19
N ARG A 154 -0.05 11.78 -2.73
CA ARG A 154 0.15 12.00 -4.18
C ARG A 154 -0.25 10.78 -5.01
N ALA A 155 0.08 9.57 -4.54
CA ALA A 155 -0.35 8.33 -5.18
C ALA A 155 -1.87 8.24 -5.25
N LEU A 156 -2.58 8.48 -4.13
CA LEU A 156 -4.04 8.49 -4.10
C LEU A 156 -4.63 9.59 -4.99
N ALA A 157 -4.10 10.81 -4.95
CA ALA A 157 -4.55 11.90 -5.83
C ALA A 157 -4.39 11.53 -7.32
N THR A 158 -3.29 10.87 -7.68
CA THR A 158 -3.06 10.35 -9.04
C THR A 158 -4.11 9.30 -9.42
N ILE A 159 -4.38 8.34 -8.53
CA ILE A 159 -5.39 7.29 -8.76
C ILE A 159 -6.80 7.89 -8.89
N GLU A 160 -7.17 8.82 -8.00
CA GLU A 160 -8.45 9.52 -7.99
C GLU A 160 -8.66 10.43 -9.21
N ALA A 161 -7.57 10.95 -9.80
CA ALA A 161 -7.62 11.73 -11.03
C ALA A 161 -7.80 10.83 -12.27
N GLN A 162 -7.18 9.65 -12.26
CA GLN A 162 -7.20 8.71 -13.39
C GLN A 162 -8.47 7.84 -13.44
N PHE A 163 -9.02 7.49 -12.28
CA PHE A 163 -10.10 6.53 -12.17
C PHE A 163 -11.26 7.10 -11.36
N GLN A 164 -12.48 6.75 -11.75
CA GLN A 164 -13.70 7.17 -11.07
C GLN A 164 -14.68 6.01 -10.98
N GLY A 165 -15.33 5.83 -9.83
CA GLY A 165 -16.28 4.74 -9.60
C GLY A 165 -15.67 3.33 -9.66
N CYS A 166 -14.35 3.22 -9.70
CA CYS A 166 -13.63 1.96 -9.82
C CYS A 166 -13.44 1.29 -8.46
N THR A 167 -13.17 -0.02 -8.49
CA THR A 167 -12.59 -0.74 -7.36
C THR A 167 -11.09 -0.86 -7.60
N VAL A 168 -10.30 -0.19 -6.77
CA VAL A 168 -8.86 -0.10 -6.90
C VAL A 168 -8.20 -1.05 -5.89
N LEU A 169 -7.45 -2.03 -6.39
CA LEU A 169 -6.55 -2.85 -5.61
C LEU A 169 -5.16 -2.20 -5.59
N VAL A 170 -4.71 -1.81 -4.40
CA VAL A 170 -3.37 -1.26 -4.16
C VAL A 170 -2.46 -2.39 -3.68
N VAL A 171 -1.53 -2.83 -4.53
CA VAL A 171 -0.54 -3.87 -4.20
C VAL A 171 0.75 -3.20 -3.74
N GLY A 172 1.08 -3.39 -2.47
CA GLY A 172 2.16 -2.65 -1.81
C GLY A 172 2.89 -3.46 -0.75
N HIS A 173 3.45 -2.75 0.23
CA HIS A 173 4.31 -3.28 1.26
C HIS A 173 3.71 -3.10 2.65
N GLY A 174 4.23 -3.81 3.64
CA GLY A 174 3.66 -3.78 5.00
C GLY A 174 3.56 -2.36 5.56
N ASP A 175 4.65 -1.60 5.49
CA ASP A 175 4.74 -0.30 6.16
C ASP A 175 3.96 0.83 5.45
N PRO A 176 4.11 1.06 4.13
CA PRO A 176 3.25 1.99 3.41
C PRO A 176 1.77 1.67 3.51
N LEU A 177 1.35 0.39 3.46
CA LEU A 177 -0.07 0.06 3.48
C LEU A 177 -0.70 0.23 4.86
N GLN A 178 0.01 -0.03 5.96
CA GLN A 178 -0.52 0.26 7.30
C GLN A 178 -0.59 1.78 7.55
N ILE A 179 0.39 2.55 7.06
CA ILE A 179 0.37 4.03 7.10
C ILE A 179 -0.80 4.58 6.28
N LEU A 180 -1.01 4.06 5.06
CA LEU A 180 -2.14 4.42 4.20
C LEU A 180 -3.49 4.20 4.89
N GLN A 181 -3.70 3.03 5.47
CA GLN A 181 -4.94 2.70 6.18
C GLN A 181 -5.17 3.64 7.37
N THR A 182 -4.10 4.03 8.07
CA THR A 182 -4.18 4.91 9.24
C THR A 182 -4.68 6.29 8.85
N ILE A 183 -4.07 6.88 7.82
CA ILE A 183 -4.42 8.22 7.39
C ILE A 183 -5.81 8.25 6.75
N LEU A 184 -6.18 7.21 6.00
CA LEU A 184 -7.51 7.09 5.39
C LEU A 184 -8.62 6.91 6.43
N ASN A 185 -8.40 6.08 7.46
CA ASN A 185 -9.36 5.93 8.55
C ASN A 185 -9.54 7.23 9.35
N ALA A 186 -8.45 7.94 9.64
CA ALA A 186 -8.54 9.24 10.30
C ALA A 186 -9.27 10.28 9.43
N ALA A 187 -8.94 10.35 8.13
CA ALA A 187 -9.58 11.27 7.18
C ALA A 187 -11.08 11.00 7.00
N LYS A 188 -11.50 9.73 7.06
CA LYS A 188 -12.93 9.32 7.02
C LYS A 188 -13.70 9.82 8.25
N GLN A 189 -13.07 9.82 9.42
CA GLN A 189 -13.70 10.28 10.67
C GLN A 189 -13.69 11.81 10.82
N HIS A 190 -12.90 12.53 10.01
CA HIS A 190 -12.77 13.96 10.12
C HIS A 190 -13.90 14.71 9.39
N THR A 191 -14.67 15.49 10.14
CA THR A 191 -15.81 16.29 9.65
C THR A 191 -15.59 17.81 9.81
N GLY A 192 -14.34 18.26 9.81
CA GLY A 192 -13.99 19.68 9.99
C GLY A 192 -14.32 20.57 8.77
N PRO A 193 -14.34 21.91 8.96
CA PRO A 193 -14.51 22.86 7.86
C PRO A 193 -13.33 22.77 6.85
N ASN A 194 -13.57 23.11 5.57
CA ASN A 194 -12.60 23.07 4.45
C ASN A 194 -12.10 21.67 4.02
N CYS A 195 -12.92 20.63 4.17
CA CYS A 195 -12.60 19.25 3.80
C CYS A 195 -13.18 18.84 2.44
N ASP A 196 -13.06 19.70 1.42
CA ASP A 196 -13.69 19.46 0.12
C ASP A 196 -12.85 18.54 -0.78
N SER A 197 -11.53 18.44 -0.53
CA SER A 197 -10.62 17.56 -1.28
C SER A 197 -9.95 16.49 -0.41
N LEU A 198 -9.48 15.45 -1.08
CA LEU A 198 -8.66 14.38 -0.49
C LEU A 198 -7.41 14.94 0.21
N GLU A 199 -6.67 15.83 -0.45
CA GLU A 199 -5.42 16.36 0.10
C GLU A 199 -5.65 17.19 1.35
N SER A 200 -6.66 18.07 1.33
CA SER A 200 -6.99 18.92 2.49
C SER A 200 -7.44 18.08 3.68
N ARG A 201 -8.22 17.01 3.45
CA ARG A 201 -8.62 16.07 4.51
C ARG A 201 -7.42 15.35 5.12
N ILE A 202 -6.55 14.78 4.29
CA ILE A 202 -5.36 14.09 4.76
C ILE A 202 -4.46 15.07 5.53
N GLN A 203 -4.26 16.28 5.01
CA GLN A 203 -3.43 17.30 5.65
C GLN A 203 -3.97 17.68 7.04
N ALA A 204 -5.29 17.75 7.22
CA ALA A 204 -5.91 18.07 8.51
C ALA A 204 -5.69 16.98 9.57
N VAL A 205 -5.54 15.72 9.17
CA VAL A 205 -5.37 14.57 10.10
C VAL A 205 -3.93 14.08 10.22
N ARG A 206 -3.02 14.56 9.36
CA ARG A 206 -1.58 14.24 9.34
C ARG A 206 -0.86 14.88 10.53
N THR A 207 -1.11 14.33 11.71
CA THR A 207 -0.61 14.80 13.00
C THR A 207 0.13 13.66 13.71
N PRO A 208 1.15 13.95 14.54
CA PRO A 208 1.91 12.89 15.21
C PRO A 208 1.04 11.87 15.97
N PRO A 209 0.00 12.26 16.75
CA PRO A 209 -0.85 11.28 17.45
C PRO A 209 -1.61 10.32 16.53
N ILE A 210 -1.94 10.73 15.31
CA ILE A 210 -2.55 9.85 14.31
C ILE A 210 -1.48 8.97 13.66
N LEU A 211 -0.37 9.57 13.24
CA LEU A 211 0.71 8.84 12.57
C LEU A 211 1.31 7.74 13.44
N SER A 212 1.47 7.96 14.75
CA SER A 212 1.96 6.93 15.69
C SER A 212 1.05 5.70 15.80
N GLN A 213 -0.17 5.74 15.27
CA GLN A 213 -1.09 4.60 15.30
C GLN A 213 -0.91 3.63 14.13
N HIS A 214 0.04 3.89 13.22
CA HIS A 214 0.18 3.15 11.98
C HIS A 214 0.34 1.64 12.14
N ARG A 215 0.96 1.19 13.24
CA ARG A 215 1.11 -0.24 13.56
C ARG A 215 -0.22 -0.98 13.86
N LYS A 216 -1.29 -0.27 14.24
CA LYS A 216 -2.62 -0.88 14.47
C LYS A 216 -3.22 -1.49 13.21
N PHE A 217 -2.74 -1.08 12.03
CA PHE A 217 -3.24 -1.52 10.73
C PHE A 217 -2.28 -2.50 10.04
N ALA A 218 -1.37 -3.13 10.79
CA ALA A 218 -0.43 -4.11 10.27
C ALA A 218 -1.13 -5.20 9.43
N LEU A 219 -0.45 -5.65 8.38
CA LEU A 219 -0.91 -6.67 7.44
C LEU A 219 0.03 -7.86 7.49
N GLN A 220 -0.52 -9.07 7.50
CA GLN A 220 0.23 -10.28 7.21
C GLN A 220 0.63 -10.32 5.73
N THR A 221 1.64 -11.12 5.41
CA THR A 221 2.07 -11.34 4.03
C THR A 221 0.91 -11.88 3.19
N ALA A 222 0.71 -11.32 1.98
CA ALA A 222 -0.45 -11.60 1.13
C ALA A 222 -1.84 -11.33 1.75
N GLU A 223 -1.92 -10.57 2.84
CA GLU A 223 -3.21 -10.18 3.38
C GLU A 223 -3.89 -9.15 2.46
N LEU A 224 -5.11 -9.50 2.05
CA LEU A 224 -6.04 -8.65 1.31
C LEU A 224 -7.02 -8.01 2.30
N ARG A 225 -7.22 -6.70 2.22
CA ARG A 225 -8.15 -5.97 3.10
C ARG A 225 -8.86 -4.83 2.38
N ALA A 226 -10.17 -4.69 2.61
CA ALA A 226 -10.90 -3.48 2.23
C ALA A 226 -10.55 -2.34 3.20
N VAL A 227 -10.31 -1.11 2.71
CA VAL A 227 -9.83 -0.01 3.56
C VAL A 227 -10.97 0.87 4.07
N ILE A 228 -11.74 1.52 3.18
CA ILE A 228 -12.85 2.40 3.55
C ILE A 228 -13.90 2.55 2.45
#